data_AF-A0A348NMI6-F1
#
_entry.id   AF-A0A348NMI6-F1
#
_cell.length_a   1.000
_cell.length_b   1.000
_cell.length_c   1.000
_cell.angle_alpha   90.00
_cell.angle_beta   90.00
_cell.angle_gamma   90.00
#
_symmetry.space_group_name_H-M   'P 1'
#
loop_
_entity.id
_entity.type
_entity.pdbx_description
1 polymer ?
#
loop_
_entity_poly.entity_id
_entity_poly.type
_entity_poly.pdbx_seq_one_letter_code
_entity_poly.pdbx_strand_id
1 'polypeptide(L)'
;MVALLKTLILLIIATALAITALLVPAQIRSVDPTVVELAGANSSSVEDKIWEEINAAYVGPAQRFAAATGSQDPAQQTQIQLLLDQNPNFASSGGPNRDFEDLLKRSVTQRKSRAVIPQLLPRSERASLTESLSTSRNRNVTALLSIRDIAGLSRLHPASHAAGAPYDAGVLTLALLIEAGHFQPSLAQQIGNLATLAAGYNPEATIACEDLVIGTLSLGRQLDYTSLVSLAELTETLGDWSQMAALFRAQPDRIAENYTALRFSESPDTLYRYLAEQTETGNQDLDFALRHGPGAVSHLIHTEQPLFQASSIPGTVLSLLAPFRPQIFVEITLHNNTLGQALKFALLFLAGLAFAFAMGSAWRNSLGNTSTVSRSNPMVMARDILISFVVVLTIWTIFEPNILKSKESVSDSGPRIEFAVADSLQSIKSPVKSMQEINQVTLLVLALFFIIQLVIYSFCLIKIKEVSKQALSSDMKLKLLDNEENLFDFGLYVGLGGTVLSLILVAVGIVEASLMAAYASTLFGILFTAILKVMHLRPYRRQLILSADAA
;
A
#
# COMPACT_ATOMS: atom_id res chain seq x y z
N MET A 1 -34.04 1.95 38.92
CA MET A 1 -34.52 1.30 37.67
C MET A 1 -34.34 2.21 36.44
N VAL A 2 -34.82 3.46 36.44
CA VAL A 2 -34.69 4.40 35.30
C VAL A 2 -33.23 4.69 34.88
N ALA A 3 -32.31 4.82 35.84
CA ALA A 3 -30.89 5.09 35.55
C ALA A 3 -30.18 3.89 34.88
N LEU A 4 -30.49 2.66 35.30
CA LEU A 4 -29.97 1.42 34.69
C LEU A 4 -30.51 1.21 33.28
N LEU A 5 -31.79 1.54 33.04
CA LEU A 5 -32.37 1.49 31.71
C LEU A 5 -31.68 2.53 30.79
N LYS A 6 -31.41 3.73 31.30
CA LYS A 6 -30.71 4.78 30.56
C LYS A 6 -29.26 4.41 30.22
N THR A 7 -28.53 3.78 31.14
CA THR A 7 -27.17 3.28 30.87
C THR A 7 -27.19 2.21 29.79
N LEU A 8 -28.17 1.28 29.85
CA LEU A 8 -28.29 0.21 28.87
C LEU A 8 -28.62 0.75 27.47
N ILE A 9 -29.57 1.68 27.35
CA ILE A 9 -29.93 2.31 26.08
C ILE A 9 -28.72 3.04 25.48
N LEU A 10 -27.96 3.80 26.28
CA LEU A 10 -26.78 4.51 25.80
C LEU A 10 -25.66 3.57 25.36
N LEU A 11 -25.47 2.44 26.05
CA LEU A 11 -24.53 1.41 25.62
C LEU A 11 -24.94 0.77 24.30
N ILE A 12 -26.23 0.44 24.13
CA ILE A 12 -26.76 -0.08 22.86
C ILE A 12 -26.51 0.91 21.72
N ILE A 13 -26.77 2.20 21.94
CA ILE A 13 -26.50 3.26 20.95
C ILE A 13 -25.00 3.35 20.64
N ALA A 14 -24.14 3.32 21.66
CA ALA A 14 -22.69 3.35 21.46
C ALA A 14 -22.20 2.17 20.63
N THR A 15 -22.68 0.96 20.94
CA THR A 15 -22.32 -0.26 20.19
C THR A 15 -22.86 -0.21 18.76
N ALA A 16 -24.10 0.23 18.56
CA ALA A 16 -24.68 0.38 17.22
C ALA A 16 -23.87 1.37 16.38
N LEU A 17 -23.52 2.54 16.94
CA LEU A 17 -22.69 3.53 16.26
C LEU A 17 -21.29 2.99 15.93
N ALA A 18 -20.66 2.27 16.86
CA ALA A 18 -19.37 1.64 16.61
C ALA A 18 -19.45 0.59 15.47
N ILE A 19 -20.49 -0.24 15.47
CA ILE A 19 -20.74 -1.21 14.38
C ILE A 19 -20.93 -0.48 13.05
N THR A 20 -21.74 0.58 13.01
CA THR A 20 -21.92 1.37 11.78
C THR A 20 -20.62 2.02 11.30
N ALA A 21 -19.74 2.42 12.22
CA ALA A 21 -18.43 2.96 11.85
C ALA A 21 -17.51 1.90 11.25
N LEU A 22 -17.58 0.65 11.73
CA LEU A 22 -16.81 -0.48 11.18
C LEU A 22 -17.30 -0.90 9.79
N LEU A 23 -18.55 -0.60 9.43
CA LEU A 23 -19.05 -0.80 8.08
C LEU A 23 -18.44 0.18 7.06
N VAL A 24 -17.93 1.34 7.50
CA VAL A 24 -17.26 2.30 6.61
C VAL A 24 -15.87 1.76 6.22
N PRO A 25 -15.64 1.43 4.94
CA PRO A 25 -14.42 0.77 4.45
C PRO A 25 -13.26 1.77 4.25
N ALA A 26 -13.03 2.63 5.24
CA ALA A 26 -11.96 3.62 5.20
C ALA A 26 -10.86 3.26 6.20
N GLN A 27 -9.65 3.05 5.70
CA GLN A 27 -8.44 2.80 6.46
C GLN A 27 -7.45 3.95 6.23
N ILE A 28 -6.48 4.12 7.14
CA ILE A 28 -5.51 5.23 7.09
C ILE A 28 -4.33 4.90 6.17
N ARG A 29 -3.83 3.67 6.24
CA ARG A 29 -2.60 3.20 5.59
C ARG A 29 -2.81 2.03 4.64
N SER A 30 -4.05 1.66 4.36
CA SER A 30 -4.39 0.56 3.46
C SER A 30 -5.67 0.87 2.72
N VAL A 31 -5.96 0.09 1.68
CA VAL A 31 -7.22 0.20 0.92
C VAL A 31 -8.09 -1.03 1.19
N ASP A 32 -9.37 -0.81 1.47
CA ASP A 32 -10.31 -1.91 1.64
C ASP A 32 -10.54 -2.65 0.30
N PRO A 33 -10.51 -3.99 0.28
CA PRO A 33 -10.77 -4.78 -0.92
C PRO A 33 -12.08 -4.42 -1.63
N THR A 34 -13.14 -4.12 -0.89
CA THR A 34 -14.45 -3.79 -1.49
C THR A 34 -14.47 -2.48 -2.25
N VAL A 35 -13.59 -1.53 -1.89
CA VAL A 35 -13.44 -0.26 -2.62
C VAL A 35 -12.73 -0.53 -3.96
N VAL A 36 -11.73 -1.41 -3.95
CA VAL A 36 -11.02 -1.85 -5.16
C VAL A 36 -11.94 -2.66 -6.08
N GLU A 37 -12.75 -3.55 -5.53
CA GLU A 37 -13.78 -4.29 -6.27
C GLU A 37 -14.77 -3.34 -6.96
N LEU A 38 -15.27 -2.33 -6.24
CA LEU A 38 -16.19 -1.33 -6.81
C LEU A 38 -15.51 -0.47 -7.88
N ALA A 39 -14.23 -0.11 -7.69
CA ALA A 39 -13.46 0.60 -8.71
C ALA A 39 -13.35 -0.21 -10.01
N GLY A 40 -13.11 -1.53 -9.88
CA GLY A 40 -13.13 -2.47 -11.00
C GLY A 40 -14.50 -2.54 -11.69
N ALA A 41 -15.57 -2.68 -10.92
CA ALA A 41 -16.95 -2.78 -11.41
C ALA A 41 -17.44 -1.51 -12.16
N ASN A 42 -16.92 -0.33 -11.82
CA ASN A 42 -17.21 0.93 -12.51
C ASN A 42 -16.44 1.10 -13.84
N SER A 43 -15.48 0.21 -14.12
CA SER A 43 -14.65 0.22 -15.32
C SER A 43 -15.01 -0.93 -16.28
N SER A 44 -14.24 -1.11 -17.36
CA SER A 44 -14.38 -2.28 -18.24
C SER A 44 -14.09 -3.57 -17.47
N SER A 45 -14.92 -4.60 -17.66
CA SER A 45 -14.69 -5.88 -16.98
C SER A 45 -13.47 -6.61 -17.56
N VAL A 46 -12.94 -7.58 -16.80
CA VAL A 46 -11.88 -8.48 -17.28
C VAL A 46 -12.33 -9.24 -18.53
N GLU A 47 -13.58 -9.71 -18.54
CA GLU A 47 -14.14 -10.46 -19.67
C GLU A 47 -14.19 -9.60 -20.93
N ASP A 48 -14.63 -8.34 -20.79
CA ASP A 48 -14.65 -7.39 -21.92
C ASP A 48 -13.25 -7.17 -22.49
N LYS A 49 -12.23 -7.04 -21.64
CA LYS A 49 -10.83 -6.88 -22.07
C LYS A 49 -10.28 -8.11 -22.77
N ILE A 50 -10.64 -9.32 -22.32
CA ILE A 50 -10.24 -10.55 -23.02
C ILE A 50 -10.94 -10.61 -24.38
N TRP A 51 -12.24 -10.31 -24.45
CA TRP A 51 -12.98 -10.29 -25.71
C TRP A 51 -12.50 -9.21 -26.68
N GLU A 52 -12.07 -8.04 -26.19
CA GLU A 52 -11.45 -6.98 -27.00
C GLU A 52 -10.21 -7.51 -27.74
N GLU A 53 -9.31 -8.19 -27.02
CA GLU A 53 -8.10 -8.80 -27.59
C GLU A 53 -8.44 -9.97 -28.54
N ILE A 54 -9.41 -10.82 -28.20
CA ILE A 54 -9.88 -11.91 -29.08
C ILE A 54 -10.48 -11.36 -30.38
N ASN A 55 -11.28 -10.30 -30.30
CA ASN A 55 -11.90 -9.66 -31.46
C ASN A 55 -10.86 -8.97 -32.36
N ALA A 56 -9.77 -8.48 -31.78
CA ALA A 56 -8.59 -8.00 -32.51
C ALA A 56 -7.70 -9.14 -33.06
N ALA A 57 -8.05 -10.41 -32.78
CA ALA A 57 -7.26 -11.61 -33.05
C ALA A 57 -5.88 -11.64 -32.35
N TYR A 58 -5.71 -10.88 -31.26
CA TYR A 58 -4.53 -10.86 -30.41
C TYR A 58 -4.55 -12.02 -29.40
N VAL A 59 -4.31 -13.24 -29.92
CA VAL A 59 -4.35 -14.50 -29.17
C VAL A 59 -3.37 -14.54 -27.98
N GLY A 60 -2.15 -14.03 -28.15
CA GLY A 60 -1.11 -14.00 -27.13
C GLY A 60 -1.51 -13.13 -25.94
N PRO A 61 -1.82 -11.84 -26.15
CA PRO A 61 -2.37 -10.96 -25.13
C PRO A 61 -3.62 -11.52 -24.43
N ALA A 62 -4.60 -12.05 -25.18
CA ALA A 62 -5.80 -12.64 -24.62
C ALA A 62 -5.51 -13.82 -23.67
N GLN A 63 -4.61 -14.73 -24.07
CA GLN A 63 -4.19 -15.85 -23.22
C GLN A 63 -3.48 -15.38 -21.93
N ARG A 64 -2.72 -14.29 -22.00
CA ARG A 64 -2.05 -13.70 -20.81
C ARG A 64 -3.05 -13.07 -19.85
N PHE A 65 -4.02 -12.32 -20.37
CA PHE A 65 -5.10 -11.75 -19.56
C PHE A 65 -5.90 -12.86 -18.87
N ALA A 66 -6.27 -13.92 -19.59
CA ALA A 66 -6.98 -15.06 -19.01
C ALA A 66 -6.16 -15.78 -17.93
N ALA A 67 -4.86 -16.00 -18.17
CA ALA A 67 -3.98 -16.64 -17.21
C ALA A 67 -3.77 -15.81 -15.93
N ALA A 68 -3.55 -14.50 -16.06
CA ALA A 68 -3.31 -13.60 -14.94
C ALA A 68 -4.55 -13.38 -14.06
N THR A 69 -5.73 -13.30 -14.69
CA THR A 69 -7.00 -13.06 -13.98
C THR A 69 -7.67 -14.35 -13.52
N GLY A 70 -7.18 -15.51 -13.95
CA GLY A 70 -7.80 -16.81 -13.67
C GLY A 70 -9.13 -17.04 -14.38
N SER A 71 -9.44 -16.25 -15.42
CA SER A 71 -10.64 -16.44 -16.24
C SER A 71 -10.56 -17.76 -17.02
N GLN A 72 -11.59 -18.59 -16.90
CA GLN A 72 -11.69 -19.90 -17.55
C GLN A 72 -12.97 -20.03 -18.39
N ASP A 73 -13.38 -18.97 -19.08
CA ASP A 73 -14.56 -19.03 -19.96
C ASP A 73 -14.31 -19.99 -21.15
N PRO A 74 -15.09 -21.08 -21.28
CA PRO A 74 -14.96 -22.01 -22.41
C PRO A 74 -15.24 -21.36 -23.77
N ALA A 75 -16.07 -20.32 -23.83
CA ALA A 75 -16.38 -19.63 -25.08
C ALA A 75 -15.16 -18.87 -25.62
N GLN A 76 -14.44 -18.17 -24.73
CA GLN A 76 -13.17 -17.50 -25.06
C GLN A 76 -12.13 -18.50 -25.58
N GLN A 77 -11.98 -19.64 -24.88
CA GLN A 77 -11.03 -20.69 -25.29
C GLN A 77 -11.38 -21.28 -26.66
N THR A 78 -12.66 -21.53 -26.93
CA THR A 78 -13.13 -22.06 -28.21
C THR A 78 -12.85 -21.08 -29.35
N GLN A 79 -13.10 -19.79 -29.13
CA GLN A 79 -12.84 -18.77 -30.14
C GLN A 79 -11.34 -18.60 -30.41
N ILE A 80 -10.51 -18.62 -29.37
CA ILE A 80 -9.04 -18.63 -29.51
C ILE A 80 -8.58 -19.83 -30.35
N GLN A 81 -9.14 -21.02 -30.10
CA GLN A 81 -8.80 -22.22 -30.85
C GLN A 81 -9.20 -22.09 -32.33
N LEU A 82 -10.37 -21.54 -32.61
CA LEU A 82 -10.83 -21.28 -33.98
C LEU A 82 -9.89 -20.32 -34.73
N LEU A 83 -9.39 -19.26 -34.08
CA LEU A 83 -8.40 -18.35 -34.67
C LEU A 83 -7.07 -19.05 -34.97
N LEU A 84 -6.63 -19.95 -34.09
CA LEU A 84 -5.41 -20.73 -34.28
C LEU A 84 -5.56 -21.77 -35.40
N ASP A 85 -6.73 -22.37 -35.54
CA ASP A 85 -7.03 -23.32 -36.62
C ASP A 85 -7.08 -22.61 -37.99
N GLN A 86 -7.58 -21.37 -38.04
CA GLN A 86 -7.55 -20.54 -39.24
C GLN A 86 -6.13 -20.12 -39.62
N ASN A 87 -5.33 -19.70 -38.64
CA ASN A 87 -3.96 -19.23 -38.85
C ASN A 87 -2.99 -19.84 -37.82
N PRO A 88 -2.36 -20.99 -38.13
CA PRO A 88 -1.45 -21.66 -37.20
C PRO A 88 -0.23 -20.83 -36.78
N ASN A 89 0.12 -19.77 -37.54
CA ASN A 89 1.22 -18.86 -37.21
C ASN A 89 0.93 -18.04 -35.95
N PHE A 90 -0.34 -17.81 -35.60
CA PHE A 90 -0.73 -17.03 -34.42
C PHE A 90 -0.27 -17.67 -33.11
N ALA A 91 -0.04 -18.99 -33.10
CA ALA A 91 0.56 -19.67 -31.96
C ALA A 91 1.97 -19.17 -31.63
N SER A 92 2.72 -18.68 -32.63
CA SER A 92 4.10 -18.20 -32.49
C SER A 92 4.21 -16.67 -32.52
N SER A 93 3.36 -15.97 -33.27
CA SER A 93 3.33 -14.50 -33.31
C SER A 93 2.50 -13.87 -32.19
N GLY A 94 1.55 -14.61 -31.62
CA GLY A 94 0.57 -14.09 -30.65
C GLY A 94 -0.60 -13.34 -31.28
N GLY A 95 -0.69 -13.26 -32.61
CA GLY A 95 -1.73 -12.49 -33.30
C GLY A 95 -1.33 -12.05 -34.70
N PRO A 96 -2.19 -11.28 -35.39
CA PRO A 96 -1.92 -10.78 -36.74
C PRO A 96 -0.81 -9.73 -36.73
N ASN A 97 0.26 -10.00 -37.47
CA ASN A 97 1.23 -8.98 -37.83
C ASN A 97 1.91 -9.34 -39.15
N ARG A 98 1.65 -8.56 -40.20
CA ARG A 98 2.09 -8.90 -41.56
C ARG A 98 3.61 -9.10 -41.67
N ASP A 99 4.38 -8.18 -41.11
CA ASP A 99 5.84 -8.16 -41.30
C ASP A 99 6.51 -9.31 -40.54
N PHE A 100 6.02 -9.64 -39.34
CA PHE A 100 6.50 -10.80 -38.59
C PHE A 100 5.97 -12.13 -39.16
N GLU A 101 4.74 -12.18 -39.66
CA GLU A 101 4.20 -13.39 -40.30
C GLU A 101 4.95 -13.75 -41.58
N ASP A 102 5.33 -12.77 -42.39
CA ASP A 102 6.09 -13.03 -43.61
C ASP A 102 7.49 -13.56 -43.29
N LEU A 103 8.09 -13.14 -42.17
CA LEU A 103 9.29 -13.77 -41.61
C LEU A 103 9.00 -15.23 -41.21
N LEU A 104 7.93 -15.48 -40.44
CA LEU A 104 7.56 -16.82 -39.99
C LEU A 104 7.25 -17.80 -41.13
N LYS A 105 6.69 -17.31 -42.25
CA LYS A 105 6.43 -18.13 -43.45
C LYS A 105 7.72 -18.56 -44.16
N ARG A 106 8.76 -17.72 -44.09
CA ARG A 106 10.08 -17.99 -44.69
C ARG A 106 10.98 -18.82 -43.77
N SER A 107 10.63 -18.92 -42.49
CA SER A 107 11.43 -19.63 -41.50
C SER A 107 11.54 -21.13 -41.79
N VAL A 108 12.76 -21.66 -41.69
CA VAL A 108 13.07 -23.08 -42.01
C VAL A 108 13.04 -23.95 -40.74
N THR A 109 13.25 -23.34 -39.57
CA THR A 109 13.24 -24.02 -38.28
C THR A 109 11.82 -24.29 -37.80
N GLN A 110 11.49 -25.57 -37.54
CA GLN A 110 10.24 -25.96 -36.90
C GLN A 110 10.02 -25.18 -35.59
N ARG A 111 8.84 -24.56 -35.51
CA ARG A 111 8.39 -23.59 -34.52
C ARG A 111 8.25 -24.22 -33.14
N LYS A 112 9.27 -24.05 -32.28
CA LYS A 112 9.28 -24.60 -30.91
C LYS A 112 9.00 -23.58 -29.81
N SER A 113 9.14 -22.28 -30.09
CA SER A 113 8.98 -21.22 -29.09
C SER A 113 7.90 -20.24 -29.50
N ARG A 114 7.14 -19.74 -28.52
CA ARG A 114 6.21 -18.61 -28.67
C ARG A 114 6.91 -17.26 -28.52
N ALA A 115 8.06 -17.22 -27.86
CA ALA A 115 8.77 -15.97 -27.59
C ALA A 115 9.58 -15.49 -28.80
N VAL A 116 9.69 -14.18 -28.98
CA VAL A 116 10.33 -13.54 -30.17
C VAL A 116 11.80 -13.90 -30.30
N ILE A 117 12.58 -13.71 -29.24
CA ILE A 117 14.04 -13.84 -29.31
C ILE A 117 14.48 -15.26 -29.68
N PRO A 118 13.95 -16.34 -29.08
CA PRO A 118 14.28 -17.70 -29.52
C PRO A 118 13.99 -17.98 -31.00
N GLN A 119 12.99 -17.31 -31.59
CA GLN A 119 12.66 -17.43 -33.02
C GLN A 119 13.68 -16.68 -33.90
N LEU A 120 14.30 -15.63 -33.37
CA LEU A 120 15.32 -14.81 -34.06
C LEU A 120 16.77 -15.20 -33.73
N LEU A 121 17.03 -16.22 -32.90
CA LEU A 121 18.41 -16.68 -32.66
C LEU A 121 19.08 -17.34 -33.87
N PRO A 122 18.38 -18.19 -34.68
CA PRO A 122 19.00 -18.86 -35.82
C PRO A 122 19.56 -17.87 -36.85
N ARG A 123 20.72 -18.20 -37.43
CA ARG A 123 21.42 -17.33 -38.39
C ARG A 123 20.62 -17.08 -39.67
N SER A 124 19.82 -18.05 -40.12
CA SER A 124 18.94 -17.91 -41.30
C SER A 124 17.90 -16.82 -41.11
N GLU A 125 17.21 -16.83 -39.96
CA GLU A 125 16.14 -15.87 -39.66
C GLU A 125 16.69 -14.46 -39.51
N ARG A 126 17.83 -14.29 -38.82
CA ARG A 126 18.50 -12.98 -38.71
C ARG A 126 18.95 -12.44 -40.06
N ALA A 127 19.50 -13.29 -40.93
CA ALA A 127 19.94 -12.89 -42.26
C ALA A 127 18.74 -12.44 -43.12
N SER A 128 17.64 -13.21 -43.11
CA SER A 128 16.42 -12.86 -43.86
C SER A 128 15.80 -11.55 -43.36
N LEU A 129 15.73 -11.36 -42.04
CA LEU A 129 15.20 -10.14 -41.45
C LEU A 129 16.10 -8.93 -41.75
N THR A 130 17.42 -9.10 -41.69
CA THR A 130 18.38 -8.05 -42.08
C THR A 130 18.18 -7.64 -43.54
N GLU A 131 18.07 -8.60 -44.46
CA GLU A 131 17.85 -8.34 -45.88
C GLU A 131 16.56 -7.57 -46.10
N SER A 132 15.46 -7.98 -45.45
CA SER A 132 14.19 -7.27 -45.51
C SER A 132 14.29 -5.84 -45.00
N LEU A 133 14.85 -5.64 -43.80
CA LEU A 133 14.99 -4.32 -43.18
C LEU A 133 15.98 -3.40 -43.91
N SER A 134 16.95 -3.96 -44.64
CA SER A 134 17.90 -3.17 -45.44
C SER A 134 17.23 -2.38 -46.57
N THR A 135 16.03 -2.80 -46.98
CA THR A 135 15.21 -2.12 -47.99
C THR A 135 14.33 -0.99 -47.42
N SER A 136 14.28 -0.86 -46.09
CA SER A 136 13.48 0.17 -45.41
C SER A 136 13.96 1.58 -45.76
N ARG A 137 13.00 2.50 -45.85
CA ARG A 137 13.26 3.94 -46.01
C ARG A 137 13.35 4.69 -44.68
N ASN A 138 13.15 4.00 -43.55
CA ASN A 138 13.16 4.60 -42.23
C ASN A 138 14.59 4.83 -41.75
N ARG A 139 14.97 6.10 -41.57
CA ARG A 139 16.30 6.50 -41.10
C ARG A 139 16.69 5.83 -39.77
N ASN A 140 15.74 5.64 -38.86
CA ASN A 140 16.00 5.05 -37.54
C ASN A 140 16.34 3.56 -37.67
N VAL A 141 15.70 2.86 -38.60
CA VAL A 141 16.02 1.46 -38.92
C VAL A 141 17.41 1.36 -39.52
N THR A 142 17.76 2.23 -40.47
CA THR A 142 19.11 2.28 -41.03
C THR A 142 20.17 2.54 -39.95
N ALA A 143 19.89 3.43 -38.99
CA ALA A 143 20.78 3.70 -37.86
C ALA A 143 20.96 2.45 -36.97
N LEU A 144 19.89 1.72 -36.65
CA LEU A 144 19.98 0.47 -35.89
C LEU A 144 20.77 -0.62 -36.64
N LEU A 145 20.59 -0.75 -37.95
CA LEU A 145 21.36 -1.71 -38.75
C LEU A 145 22.87 -1.36 -38.77
N SER A 146 23.22 -0.08 -38.65
CA SER A 146 24.63 0.37 -38.64
C SER A 146 25.38 -0.02 -37.36
N ILE A 147 24.68 -0.27 -36.25
CA ILE A 147 25.30 -0.63 -34.95
C ILE A 147 25.41 -2.14 -34.71
N ARG A 148 25.06 -2.97 -35.69
CA ARG A 148 25.12 -4.44 -35.55
C ARG A 148 26.53 -4.97 -35.29
N ASP A 149 27.54 -4.31 -35.86
CA ASP A 149 28.96 -4.66 -35.70
C ASP A 149 29.75 -3.57 -34.96
N ILE A 150 29.10 -2.87 -34.02
CA ILE A 150 29.71 -1.78 -33.26
C ILE A 150 30.84 -2.27 -32.33
N ALA A 151 31.92 -1.50 -32.23
CA ALA A 151 33.00 -1.74 -31.28
C ALA A 151 32.71 -1.06 -29.92
N GLY A 152 33.21 -1.65 -28.83
CA GLY A 152 33.07 -1.08 -27.48
C GLY A 152 31.88 -1.58 -26.66
N LEU A 153 31.21 -2.66 -27.11
CA LEU A 153 30.25 -3.39 -26.29
C LEU A 153 30.97 -4.03 -25.08
N SER A 154 30.34 -3.94 -23.91
CA SER A 154 30.94 -4.34 -22.63
C SER A 154 30.35 -5.64 -22.07
N ARG A 155 29.06 -5.87 -22.31
CA ARG A 155 28.27 -7.01 -21.80
C ARG A 155 27.82 -7.94 -22.90
N LEU A 156 27.66 -7.43 -24.12
CA LEU A 156 27.25 -8.17 -25.30
C LEU A 156 28.38 -8.22 -26.34
N HIS A 157 28.19 -9.04 -27.36
CA HIS A 157 29.14 -9.19 -28.46
C HIS A 157 28.53 -8.71 -29.80
N PRO A 158 29.33 -8.12 -30.70
CA PRO A 158 28.85 -7.68 -32.01
C PRO A 158 28.33 -8.84 -32.86
N ALA A 159 27.46 -8.58 -33.83
CA ALA A 159 26.76 -9.60 -34.64
C ALA A 159 27.71 -10.56 -35.40
N SER A 160 28.87 -10.06 -35.84
CA SER A 160 29.95 -10.82 -36.49
C SER A 160 30.67 -11.79 -35.56
N HIS A 161 30.58 -11.61 -34.24
CA HIS A 161 31.19 -12.51 -33.26
C HIS A 161 30.38 -13.80 -33.09
N ALA A 162 31.04 -14.92 -32.76
CA ALA A 162 30.38 -16.21 -32.57
C ALA A 162 29.28 -16.19 -31.48
N ALA A 163 29.48 -15.37 -30.45
CA ALA A 163 28.50 -15.15 -29.36
C ALA A 163 27.59 -13.92 -29.59
N GLY A 164 27.61 -13.31 -30.78
CA GLY A 164 26.88 -12.08 -31.11
C GLY A 164 25.40 -12.26 -31.47
N ALA A 165 24.92 -13.50 -31.57
CA ALA A 165 23.55 -13.80 -31.97
C ALA A 165 22.47 -13.10 -31.11
N PRO A 166 22.59 -13.03 -29.77
CA PRO A 166 21.61 -12.33 -28.94
C PRO A 166 21.58 -10.82 -29.21
N TYR A 167 22.75 -10.17 -29.31
CA TYR A 167 22.82 -8.74 -29.62
C TYR A 167 22.14 -8.43 -30.95
N ASP A 168 22.47 -9.20 -31.99
CA ASP A 168 21.89 -9.04 -33.32
C ASP A 168 20.37 -9.25 -33.31
N ALA A 169 19.87 -10.29 -32.62
CA ALA A 169 18.45 -10.54 -32.48
C ALA A 169 17.71 -9.39 -31.76
N GLY A 170 18.31 -8.81 -30.72
CA GLY A 170 17.72 -7.67 -30.01
C GLY A 170 17.69 -6.39 -30.85
N VAL A 171 18.78 -6.08 -31.58
CA VAL A 171 18.83 -4.94 -32.51
C VAL A 171 17.80 -5.10 -33.63
N LEU A 172 17.69 -6.29 -34.22
CA LEU A 172 16.71 -6.56 -35.28
C LEU A 172 15.26 -6.51 -34.77
N THR A 173 15.02 -6.91 -33.51
CA THR A 173 13.69 -6.78 -32.89
C THR A 173 13.29 -5.32 -32.71
N LEU A 174 14.20 -4.46 -32.24
CA LEU A 174 13.97 -3.01 -32.15
C LEU A 174 13.72 -2.40 -33.53
N ALA A 175 14.52 -2.79 -34.53
CA ALA A 175 14.36 -2.32 -35.89
C ALA A 175 13.00 -2.73 -36.49
N LEU A 176 12.55 -3.95 -36.22
CA LEU A 176 11.25 -4.44 -36.65
C LEU A 176 10.09 -3.67 -35.99
N LEU A 177 10.17 -3.41 -34.67
CA LEU A 177 9.17 -2.61 -33.96
C LEU A 177 9.08 -1.17 -34.49
N ILE A 178 10.23 -0.55 -34.82
CA ILE A 178 10.28 0.80 -35.39
C ILE A 178 9.77 0.82 -36.84
N GLU A 179 10.10 -0.18 -37.65
CA GLU A 179 9.65 -0.28 -39.04
C GLU A 179 8.13 -0.39 -39.13
N ALA A 180 7.54 -1.22 -38.26
CA ALA A 180 6.10 -1.42 -38.19
C ALA A 180 5.35 -0.26 -37.49
N GLY A 181 6.06 0.73 -36.95
CA GLY A 181 5.47 1.93 -36.34
C GLY A 181 4.87 1.73 -34.96
N HIS A 182 5.30 0.70 -34.21
CA HIS A 182 4.74 0.36 -32.89
C HIS A 182 5.25 1.24 -31.76
N PHE A 183 6.41 1.85 -31.93
CA PHE A 183 6.91 2.86 -31.00
C PHE A 183 6.36 4.25 -31.35
N GLN A 184 6.13 5.08 -30.33
CA GLN A 184 5.81 6.48 -30.55
C GLN A 184 6.91 7.17 -31.41
N PRO A 185 6.55 8.07 -32.34
CA PRO A 185 7.53 8.68 -33.25
C PRO A 185 8.70 9.38 -32.56
N SER A 186 8.43 10.03 -31.41
CA SER A 186 9.43 10.68 -30.56
C SER A 186 10.44 9.67 -30.01
N LEU A 187 9.97 8.55 -29.46
CA LEU A 187 10.80 7.49 -28.91
C LEU A 187 11.61 6.78 -30.01
N ALA A 188 10.99 6.47 -31.15
CA ALA A 188 11.67 5.89 -32.30
C ALA A 188 12.83 6.79 -32.80
N GLN A 189 12.63 8.11 -32.81
CA GLN A 189 13.67 9.08 -33.14
C GLN A 189 14.78 9.12 -32.09
N GLN A 190 14.44 9.06 -30.79
CA GLN A 190 15.44 8.97 -29.72
C GLN A 190 16.31 7.72 -29.87
N ILE A 191 15.70 6.56 -30.11
CA ILE A 191 16.41 5.29 -30.35
C ILE A 191 17.34 5.40 -31.57
N GLY A 192 16.85 5.96 -32.69
CA GLY A 192 17.65 6.15 -33.89
C GLY A 192 18.83 7.12 -33.70
N ASN A 193 18.63 8.20 -32.94
CA ASN A 193 19.69 9.15 -32.58
C ASN A 193 20.75 8.48 -31.70
N LEU A 194 20.31 7.68 -30.72
CA LEU A 194 21.19 6.93 -29.82
C LEU A 194 22.07 5.95 -30.61
N ALA A 195 21.49 5.21 -31.56
CA ALA A 195 22.23 4.35 -32.47
C ALA A 195 23.22 5.13 -33.35
N THR A 196 22.83 6.30 -33.87
CA THR A 196 23.73 7.16 -34.67
C THR A 196 24.93 7.65 -33.86
N LEU A 197 24.71 8.07 -32.60
CA LEU A 197 25.77 8.50 -31.70
C LEU A 197 26.71 7.36 -31.31
N ALA A 198 26.16 6.17 -31.08
CA ALA A 198 26.96 4.97 -30.80
C ALA A 198 27.83 4.60 -32.01
N ALA A 199 27.28 4.63 -33.23
CA ALA A 199 28.05 4.43 -34.47
C ALA A 199 29.18 5.48 -34.64
N GLY A 200 29.02 6.67 -34.06
CA GLY A 200 30.03 7.73 -33.98
C GLY A 200 31.10 7.53 -32.89
N TYR A 201 31.22 6.34 -32.30
CA TYR A 201 32.16 6.00 -31.21
C TYR A 201 31.95 6.77 -29.91
N ASN A 202 30.72 7.21 -29.61
CA ASN A 202 30.41 7.78 -28.30
C ASN A 202 30.22 6.65 -27.26
N PRO A 203 31.07 6.57 -26.22
CA PRO A 203 31.03 5.48 -25.24
C PRO A 203 29.72 5.45 -24.42
N GLU A 204 29.16 6.61 -24.05
CA GLU A 204 27.91 6.68 -23.28
C GLU A 204 26.72 6.18 -24.11
N ALA A 205 26.68 6.55 -25.40
CA ALA A 205 25.65 6.09 -26.32
C ALA A 205 25.77 4.58 -26.60
N THR A 206 26.98 4.03 -26.66
CA THR A 206 27.19 2.58 -26.81
C THR A 206 26.65 1.81 -25.61
N ILE A 207 26.92 2.28 -24.38
CA ILE A 207 26.39 1.66 -23.15
C ILE A 207 24.86 1.73 -23.14
N ALA A 208 24.27 2.89 -23.45
CA ALA A 208 22.82 3.05 -23.48
C ALA A 208 22.14 2.23 -24.61
N CYS A 209 22.80 2.06 -25.78
CA CYS A 209 22.36 1.13 -26.82
C CYS A 209 22.34 -0.30 -26.27
N GLU A 210 23.41 -0.69 -25.60
CA GLU A 210 23.56 -2.02 -25.03
C GLU A 210 22.48 -2.27 -23.96
N ASP A 211 22.18 -1.30 -23.10
CA ASP A 211 21.08 -1.37 -22.13
C ASP A 211 19.72 -1.56 -22.80
N LEU A 212 19.45 -0.79 -23.86
CA LEU A 212 18.21 -0.89 -24.62
C LEU A 212 18.05 -2.27 -25.27
N VAL A 213 19.14 -2.81 -25.83
CA VAL A 213 19.17 -4.17 -26.42
C VAL A 213 18.98 -5.23 -25.34
N ILE A 214 19.62 -5.11 -24.18
CA ILE A 214 19.42 -6.02 -23.04
C ILE A 214 17.96 -5.98 -22.56
N GLY A 215 17.36 -4.80 -22.49
CA GLY A 215 15.95 -4.63 -22.14
C GLY A 215 15.04 -5.37 -23.12
N THR A 216 15.29 -5.18 -24.42
CA THR A 216 14.56 -5.85 -25.50
C THR A 216 14.74 -7.37 -25.44
N LEU A 217 15.94 -7.86 -25.15
CA LEU A 217 16.20 -9.29 -24.98
C LEU A 217 15.43 -9.89 -23.81
N SER A 218 15.35 -9.14 -22.71
CA SER A 218 14.64 -9.57 -21.50
C SER A 218 13.16 -9.77 -21.76
N LEU A 219 12.52 -8.81 -22.43
CA LEU A 219 11.12 -8.86 -22.82
C LEU A 219 10.87 -9.93 -23.89
N GLY A 220 11.62 -9.89 -25.00
CA GLY A 220 11.41 -10.77 -26.14
C GLY A 220 11.79 -12.24 -25.90
N ARG A 221 12.51 -12.56 -24.82
CA ARG A 221 12.74 -13.95 -24.39
C ARG A 221 11.49 -14.59 -23.77
N GLN A 222 10.59 -13.77 -23.23
CA GLN A 222 9.41 -14.22 -22.48
C GLN A 222 8.08 -13.92 -23.19
N LEU A 223 8.07 -12.91 -24.06
CA LEU A 223 6.90 -12.44 -24.78
C LEU A 223 6.90 -12.89 -26.25
N ASP A 224 5.71 -13.23 -26.73
CA ASP A 224 5.38 -13.32 -28.15
C ASP A 224 5.37 -11.94 -28.81
N TYR A 225 5.42 -11.91 -30.14
CA TYR A 225 5.60 -10.66 -30.87
C TYR A 225 4.46 -9.67 -30.64
N THR A 226 3.22 -10.14 -30.64
CA THR A 226 2.03 -9.30 -30.45
C THR A 226 1.96 -8.72 -29.02
N SER A 227 2.31 -9.51 -28.01
CA SER A 227 2.44 -9.01 -26.63
C SER A 227 3.58 -7.98 -26.51
N LEU A 228 4.72 -8.21 -27.18
CA LEU A 228 5.84 -7.27 -27.20
C LEU A 228 5.45 -5.94 -27.89
N VAL A 229 4.70 -6.02 -29.00
CA VAL A 229 4.13 -4.85 -29.69
C VAL A 229 3.20 -4.07 -28.77
N SER A 230 2.30 -4.76 -28.06
CA SER A 230 1.35 -4.15 -27.14
C SER A 230 2.03 -3.40 -25.98
N LEU A 231 3.23 -3.83 -25.56
CA LEU A 231 4.04 -3.09 -24.60
C LEU A 231 4.83 -1.94 -25.24
N ALA A 232 5.30 -2.11 -26.48
CA ALA A 232 5.99 -1.07 -27.22
C ALA A 232 5.07 0.15 -27.47
N GLU A 233 3.79 -0.08 -27.77
CA GLU A 233 2.79 0.98 -27.95
C GLU A 233 2.54 1.79 -26.66
N LEU A 234 2.72 1.18 -25.48
CA LEU A 234 2.59 1.84 -24.18
C LEU A 234 3.84 2.63 -23.76
N THR A 235 4.95 2.51 -24.49
CA THR A 235 6.21 3.15 -24.10
C THR A 235 6.29 4.58 -24.57
N GLU A 236 6.52 5.51 -23.63
CA GLU A 236 6.73 6.92 -23.94
C GLU A 236 8.22 7.27 -23.90
N THR A 237 8.96 6.67 -22.97
CA THR A 237 10.37 6.95 -22.72
C THR A 237 11.26 5.70 -22.80
N LEU A 238 12.56 5.91 -23.02
CA LEU A 238 13.57 4.84 -22.92
C LEU A 238 13.61 4.23 -21.50
N GLY A 239 13.29 5.03 -20.49
CA GLY A 239 13.18 4.61 -19.09
C GLY A 239 12.10 3.54 -18.92
N ASP A 240 10.91 3.78 -19.48
CA ASP A 240 9.76 2.86 -19.38
C ASP A 240 10.09 1.47 -19.91
N TRP A 241 10.73 1.40 -21.08
CA TRP A 241 11.15 0.12 -21.68
C TRP A 241 12.14 -0.63 -20.78
N SER A 242 13.08 0.11 -20.18
CA SER A 242 14.07 -0.47 -19.26
C SER A 242 13.45 -0.94 -17.94
N GLN A 243 12.48 -0.20 -17.39
CA GLN A 243 11.74 -0.54 -16.18
C GLN A 243 10.88 -1.79 -16.40
N MET A 244 10.14 -1.86 -17.52
CA MET A 244 9.39 -3.06 -17.91
C MET A 244 10.32 -4.27 -18.01
N ALA A 245 11.45 -4.13 -18.72
CA ALA A 245 12.41 -5.20 -18.83
C ALA A 245 13.03 -5.62 -17.48
N ALA A 246 13.21 -4.68 -16.54
CA ALA A 246 13.67 -4.98 -15.19
C ALA A 246 12.61 -5.78 -14.40
N LEU A 247 11.32 -5.43 -14.51
CA LEU A 247 10.23 -6.15 -13.87
C LEU A 247 10.17 -7.63 -14.31
N PHE A 248 10.21 -7.89 -15.62
CA PHE A 248 10.20 -9.24 -16.19
C PHE A 248 11.46 -10.06 -15.84
N ARG A 249 12.60 -9.41 -15.59
CA ARG A 249 13.82 -10.07 -15.09
C ARG A 249 13.73 -10.40 -13.61
N ALA A 250 13.17 -9.51 -12.81
CA ALA A 250 13.04 -9.69 -11.37
C ALA A 250 12.03 -10.79 -11.02
N GLN A 251 10.98 -10.96 -11.84
CA GLN A 251 9.91 -11.93 -11.62
C GLN A 251 9.68 -12.81 -12.86
N PRO A 252 10.58 -13.76 -13.17
CA PRO A 252 10.51 -14.57 -14.37
C PRO A 252 9.33 -15.55 -14.39
N ASP A 253 8.75 -15.86 -13.23
CA ASP A 253 7.62 -16.79 -13.10
C ASP A 253 6.25 -16.11 -13.29
N ARG A 254 6.18 -14.78 -13.20
CA ARG A 254 4.93 -13.98 -13.20
C ARG A 254 4.71 -13.22 -14.52
N ILE A 255 4.95 -13.89 -15.64
CA ILE A 255 4.98 -13.25 -16.96
C ILE A 255 3.57 -12.75 -17.37
N ALA A 256 2.53 -13.52 -17.08
CA ALA A 256 1.15 -13.17 -17.44
C ALA A 256 0.64 -12.01 -16.57
N GLU A 257 0.92 -12.07 -15.27
CA GLU A 257 0.54 -11.09 -14.26
C GLU A 257 1.23 -9.75 -14.54
N ASN A 258 2.55 -9.76 -14.77
CA ASN A 258 3.30 -8.54 -15.09
C ASN A 258 2.83 -7.91 -16.41
N TYR A 259 2.59 -8.71 -17.44
CA TYR A 259 2.06 -8.22 -18.71
C TYR A 259 0.68 -7.56 -18.53
N THR A 260 -0.22 -8.24 -17.82
CA THR A 260 -1.59 -7.77 -17.61
C THR A 260 -1.61 -6.51 -16.73
N ALA A 261 -0.77 -6.46 -15.69
CA ALA A 261 -0.61 -5.29 -14.84
C ALA A 261 -0.11 -4.07 -15.61
N LEU A 262 0.87 -4.23 -16.51
CA LEU A 262 1.35 -3.14 -17.36
C LEU A 262 0.25 -2.65 -18.31
N ARG A 263 -0.53 -3.56 -18.91
CA ARG A 263 -1.65 -3.20 -19.79
C ARG A 263 -2.80 -2.51 -19.06
N PHE A 264 -3.07 -2.88 -17.81
CA PHE A 264 -4.16 -2.32 -17.00
C PHE A 264 -3.78 -1.03 -16.26
N SER A 265 -2.51 -0.87 -15.89
CA SER A 265 -1.98 0.35 -15.25
C SER A 265 -1.85 1.52 -16.24
N GLU A 266 -1.74 1.22 -17.54
CA GLU A 266 -1.44 2.13 -18.65
C GLU A 266 -0.07 2.86 -18.54
N SER A 267 0.45 3.06 -17.32
CA SER A 267 1.74 3.67 -17.02
C SER A 267 2.68 2.69 -16.30
N PRO A 268 3.86 2.40 -16.86
CA PRO A 268 4.86 1.51 -16.25
C PRO A 268 5.49 2.08 -14.97
N ASP A 269 5.72 3.39 -14.93
CA ASP A 269 6.42 4.05 -13.81
C ASP A 269 5.65 3.97 -12.49
N THR A 270 4.33 4.14 -12.55
CA THR A 270 3.46 4.07 -11.36
C THR A 270 3.41 2.64 -10.80
N LEU A 271 3.31 1.63 -11.67
CA LEU A 271 3.37 0.23 -11.27
C LEU A 271 4.73 -0.11 -10.63
N TYR A 272 5.82 0.37 -11.23
CA TYR A 272 7.16 0.14 -10.69
C TYR A 272 7.33 0.78 -9.31
N ARG A 273 6.86 2.03 -9.14
CA ARG A 273 6.87 2.72 -7.84
C ARG A 273 6.07 1.97 -6.79
N TYR A 274 4.87 1.52 -7.12
CA TYR A 274 4.03 0.74 -6.22
C TYR A 274 4.72 -0.56 -5.76
N LEU A 275 5.29 -1.32 -6.69
CA LEU A 275 5.99 -2.57 -6.37
C LEU A 275 7.31 -2.34 -5.61
N ALA A 276 7.98 -1.21 -5.84
CA ALA A 276 9.17 -0.82 -5.10
C ALA A 276 8.86 -0.40 -3.66
N GLU A 277 7.71 0.27 -3.43
CA GLU A 277 7.27 0.66 -2.08
C GLU A 277 6.66 -0.52 -1.30
N GLN A 278 5.96 -1.43 -1.97
CA GLN A 278 5.26 -2.56 -1.36
C GLN A 278 5.94 -3.90 -1.69
N THR A 279 7.17 -4.10 -1.20
CA THR A 279 8.00 -5.27 -1.55
C THR A 279 7.42 -6.61 -1.06
N GLU A 280 6.76 -6.64 0.10
CA GLU A 280 6.23 -7.88 0.69
C GLU A 280 4.85 -8.27 0.16
N THR A 281 3.90 -7.32 0.10
CA THR A 281 2.50 -7.60 -0.25
C THR A 281 2.14 -7.19 -1.67
N GLY A 282 2.92 -6.33 -2.33
CA GLY A 282 2.53 -5.67 -3.57
C GLY A 282 2.14 -6.64 -4.69
N ASN A 283 2.82 -7.79 -4.78
CA ASN A 283 2.49 -8.83 -5.75
C ASN A 283 1.11 -9.46 -5.52
N GLN A 284 0.80 -9.80 -4.27
CA GLN A 284 -0.49 -10.41 -3.89
C GLN A 284 -1.63 -9.40 -4.04
N ASP A 285 -1.36 -8.14 -3.69
CA ASP A 285 -2.31 -7.06 -3.80
C ASP A 285 -2.67 -6.80 -5.27
N LEU A 286 -1.65 -6.85 -6.14
CA LEU A 286 -1.82 -6.75 -7.58
C LEU A 286 -2.61 -7.94 -8.16
N ASP A 287 -2.36 -9.18 -7.71
CA ASP A 287 -3.12 -10.36 -8.15
C ASP A 287 -4.61 -10.22 -7.81
N PHE A 288 -4.92 -9.66 -6.64
CA PHE A 288 -6.31 -9.36 -6.26
C PHE A 288 -6.93 -8.31 -7.19
N ALA A 289 -6.21 -7.22 -7.48
CA ALA A 289 -6.70 -6.16 -8.35
C ALA A 289 -6.89 -6.64 -9.81
N LEU A 290 -5.97 -7.45 -10.33
CA LEU A 290 -6.04 -7.99 -11.69
C LEU A 290 -7.32 -8.79 -11.93
N ARG A 291 -7.77 -9.57 -10.94
CA ARG A 291 -9.03 -10.34 -11.01
C ARG A 291 -10.27 -9.47 -11.12
N HIS A 292 -10.21 -8.22 -10.67
CA HIS A 292 -11.33 -7.28 -10.67
C HIS A 292 -11.26 -6.26 -11.82
N GLY A 293 -10.21 -6.31 -12.65
CA GLY A 293 -10.10 -5.54 -13.88
C GLY A 293 -9.25 -4.25 -13.79
N PRO A 294 -9.16 -3.49 -14.90
CA PRO A 294 -8.27 -2.34 -15.01
C PRO A 294 -8.60 -1.19 -14.04
N GLY A 295 -9.88 -0.94 -13.75
CA GLY A 295 -10.29 0.06 -12.75
C GLY A 295 -9.80 -0.26 -11.34
N ALA A 296 -9.73 -1.55 -10.98
CA ALA A 296 -9.20 -2.00 -9.71
C ALA A 296 -7.68 -1.81 -9.63
N VAL A 297 -6.96 -2.17 -10.70
CA VAL A 297 -5.50 -2.01 -10.79
C VAL A 297 -5.09 -0.53 -10.74
N SER A 298 -5.73 0.31 -11.55
CA SER A 298 -5.47 1.75 -11.58
C SER A 298 -5.76 2.41 -10.23
N HIS A 299 -6.85 2.04 -9.55
CA HIS A 299 -7.17 2.55 -8.23
C HIS A 299 -6.11 2.15 -7.20
N LEU A 300 -5.73 0.87 -7.14
CA LEU A 300 -4.72 0.37 -6.22
C LEU A 300 -3.38 1.10 -6.39
N ILE A 301 -2.90 1.19 -7.64
CA ILE A 301 -1.61 1.82 -7.95
C ILE A 301 -1.66 3.32 -7.63
N HIS A 302 -2.74 4.03 -7.97
CA HIS A 302 -2.87 5.46 -7.69
C HIS A 302 -2.97 5.75 -6.18
N THR A 303 -3.55 4.84 -5.38
CA THR A 303 -3.60 5.02 -3.93
C THR A 303 -2.25 4.83 -3.25
N GLU A 304 -1.29 4.15 -3.89
CA GLU A 304 0.05 3.85 -3.35
C GLU A 304 -0.01 3.19 -1.95
N GLN A 305 -1.10 2.47 -1.66
CA GLN A 305 -1.37 1.84 -0.38
C GLN A 305 -1.63 0.34 -0.57
N PRO A 306 -1.11 -0.52 0.33
CA PRO A 306 -1.36 -1.95 0.27
C PRO A 306 -2.83 -2.27 0.55
N LEU A 307 -3.29 -3.43 0.08
CA LEU A 307 -4.63 -3.90 0.42
C LEU A 307 -4.73 -4.21 1.91
N PHE A 308 -5.90 -3.92 2.48
CA PHE A 308 -6.18 -4.21 3.87
C PHE A 308 -6.26 -5.73 4.09
N GLN A 309 -5.24 -6.28 4.72
CA GLN A 309 -5.20 -7.67 5.17
C GLN A 309 -5.61 -7.74 6.64
N ALA A 310 -6.81 -8.23 6.90
CA ALA A 310 -7.33 -8.34 8.25
C ALA A 310 -6.71 -9.55 8.97
N SER A 311 -5.95 -9.34 10.04
CA SER A 311 -5.39 -10.43 10.83
C SER A 311 -6.32 -10.85 11.98
N SER A 312 -6.38 -12.15 12.26
CA SER A 312 -6.95 -12.75 13.47
C SER A 312 -8.43 -12.40 13.77
N ILE A 313 -8.71 -11.74 14.91
CA ILE A 313 -10.05 -11.49 15.44
C ILE A 313 -10.76 -10.30 14.76
N PRO A 314 -10.10 -9.14 14.54
CA PRO A 314 -10.70 -8.04 13.77
C PRO A 314 -11.17 -8.46 12.38
N GLY A 315 -10.43 -9.36 11.71
CA GLY A 315 -10.81 -9.89 10.41
C GLY A 315 -12.09 -10.70 10.43
N THR A 316 -12.28 -11.56 11.43
CA THR A 316 -13.53 -12.32 11.62
C THR A 316 -14.72 -11.40 11.89
N VAL A 317 -14.52 -10.32 12.66
CA VAL A 317 -15.58 -9.34 12.91
C VAL A 317 -15.93 -8.57 11.63
N LEU A 318 -14.93 -8.13 10.86
CA LEU A 318 -15.18 -7.44 9.60
C LEU A 318 -15.84 -8.34 8.56
N SER A 319 -15.45 -9.61 8.46
CA SER A 319 -16.05 -10.54 7.51
C SER A 319 -17.52 -10.85 7.84
N LEU A 320 -17.88 -10.91 9.13
CA LEU A 320 -19.28 -11.03 9.57
C LEU A 320 -20.10 -9.77 9.27
N LEU A 321 -19.46 -8.60 9.28
CA LEU A 321 -20.11 -7.33 9.00
C LEU A 321 -20.16 -6.99 7.51
N ALA A 322 -19.29 -7.58 6.69
CA ALA A 322 -19.16 -7.29 5.26
C ALA A 322 -20.50 -7.39 4.49
N PRO A 323 -21.38 -8.40 4.70
CA PRO A 323 -22.66 -8.48 4.01
C PRO A 323 -23.63 -7.33 4.32
N PHE A 324 -23.46 -6.67 5.46
CA PHE A 324 -24.32 -5.56 5.89
C PHE A 324 -23.76 -4.19 5.50
N ARG A 325 -22.63 -4.15 4.77
CA ARG A 325 -21.98 -2.91 4.35
C ARG A 325 -22.85 -2.18 3.32
N PRO A 326 -23.33 -0.96 3.63
CA PRO A 326 -24.07 -0.16 2.66
C PRO A 326 -23.17 0.27 1.50
N GLN A 327 -23.65 0.12 0.27
CA GLN A 327 -22.91 0.51 -0.94
C GLN A 327 -22.51 1.99 -0.93
N ILE A 328 -23.35 2.86 -0.36
CA ILE A 328 -23.07 4.30 -0.22
C ILE A 328 -21.75 4.58 0.54
N PHE A 329 -21.37 3.76 1.52
CA PHE A 329 -20.11 3.96 2.25
C PHE A 329 -18.90 3.60 1.39
N VAL A 330 -19.03 2.59 0.53
CA VAL A 330 -17.99 2.20 -0.43
C VAL A 330 -17.83 3.31 -1.47
N GLU A 331 -18.94 3.82 -2.01
CA GLU A 331 -18.95 4.91 -3.01
C GLU A 331 -18.33 6.21 -2.49
N ILE A 332 -18.68 6.62 -1.26
CA ILE A 332 -18.08 7.80 -0.62
C ILE A 332 -16.56 7.64 -0.50
N THR A 333 -16.11 6.46 -0.09
CA THR A 333 -14.68 6.18 0.11
C THR A 333 -13.93 6.11 -1.23
N LEU A 334 -14.55 5.53 -2.26
CA LEU A 334 -14.00 5.47 -3.61
C LEU A 334 -13.80 6.89 -4.19
N HIS A 335 -14.78 7.78 -4.02
CA HIS A 335 -14.70 9.14 -4.55
C HIS A 335 -13.72 10.02 -3.75
N ASN A 336 -13.74 9.88 -2.43
CA ASN A 336 -12.81 10.62 -1.57
C ASN A 336 -12.54 9.85 -0.26
N ASN A 337 -11.36 9.22 -0.20
CA ASN A 337 -10.91 8.48 0.97
C ASN A 337 -10.93 9.34 2.25
N THR A 338 -10.59 10.63 2.17
CA THR A 338 -10.58 11.51 3.34
C THR A 338 -11.97 11.73 3.93
N LEU A 339 -13.02 11.77 3.09
CA LEU A 339 -14.41 11.86 3.57
C LEU A 339 -14.85 10.55 4.23
N GLY A 340 -14.46 9.41 3.67
CA GLY A 340 -14.68 8.10 4.30
C GLY A 340 -14.02 8.01 5.69
N GLN A 341 -12.76 8.44 5.80
CA GLN A 341 -12.03 8.51 7.06
C GLN A 341 -12.69 9.47 8.06
N ALA A 342 -13.12 10.65 7.61
CA ALA A 342 -13.81 11.63 8.47
C ALA A 342 -15.17 11.11 8.96
N LEU A 343 -15.92 10.42 8.11
CA LEU A 343 -17.20 9.78 8.48
C LEU A 343 -16.98 8.69 9.53
N LYS A 344 -16.01 7.80 9.31
CA LYS A 344 -15.64 6.76 10.27
C LYS A 344 -15.20 7.36 11.60
N PHE A 345 -14.36 8.39 11.57
CA PHE A 345 -13.95 9.15 12.75
C PHE A 345 -15.16 9.72 13.49
N ALA A 346 -16.07 10.41 12.79
CA ALA A 346 -17.24 11.03 13.40
C ALA A 346 -18.17 10.00 14.06
N LEU A 347 -18.40 8.85 13.42
CA LEU A 347 -19.22 7.77 13.98
C LEU A 347 -18.57 7.14 15.22
N LEU A 348 -17.25 6.87 15.18
CA LEU A 348 -16.52 6.38 16.35
C LEU A 348 -16.50 7.42 17.48
N PHE A 349 -16.40 8.71 17.15
CA PHE A 349 -16.43 9.78 18.14
C PHE A 349 -17.81 9.95 18.79
N LEU A 350 -18.89 9.79 18.02
CA LEU A 350 -20.24 9.76 18.58
C LEU A 350 -20.48 8.51 19.43
N ALA A 351 -19.95 7.35 19.02
CA ALA A 351 -19.97 6.12 19.82
C ALA A 351 -19.23 6.31 21.15
N GLY A 352 -18.04 6.93 21.11
CA GLY A 352 -17.26 7.26 22.29
C GLY A 352 -17.95 8.23 23.25
N LEU A 353 -18.65 9.25 22.72
CA LEU A 353 -19.47 10.16 23.53
C LEU A 353 -20.66 9.45 24.18
N ALA A 354 -21.38 8.61 23.43
CA ALA A 354 -22.49 7.82 23.97
C ALA A 354 -22.00 6.87 25.08
N PHE A 355 -20.83 6.24 24.89
CA PHE A 355 -20.17 5.42 25.89
C PHE A 355 -19.78 6.23 27.14
N ALA A 356 -19.16 7.40 26.97
CA ALA A 356 -18.81 8.28 28.08
C ALA A 356 -20.04 8.72 28.88
N PHE A 357 -21.16 9.01 28.20
CA PHE A 357 -22.43 9.32 28.85
C PHE A 357 -23.03 8.12 29.59
N ALA A 358 -22.93 6.91 29.03
CA ALA A 358 -23.35 5.69 29.70
C ALA A 358 -22.56 5.48 31.00
N MET A 359 -21.23 5.51 30.91
CA MET A 359 -20.34 5.39 32.07
C MET A 359 -20.59 6.50 33.10
N GLY A 360 -20.78 7.74 32.67
CA GLY A 360 -21.14 8.85 33.54
C GLY A 360 -22.48 8.65 34.25
N SER A 361 -23.49 8.03 33.60
CA SER A 361 -24.76 7.69 34.24
C SER A 361 -24.66 6.50 35.19
N ALA A 362 -23.87 5.48 34.86
CA ALA A 362 -23.62 4.32 35.73
C ALA A 362 -22.89 4.75 37.00
N TRP A 363 -21.83 5.54 36.84
CA TRP A 363 -21.05 6.09 37.95
C TRP A 363 -21.89 6.93 38.91
N ARG A 364 -22.74 7.82 38.39
CA ARG A 364 -23.67 8.63 39.21
C ARG A 364 -24.68 7.78 39.96
N ASN A 365 -25.14 6.68 39.36
CA ASN A 365 -26.05 5.74 40.02
C ASN A 365 -25.36 4.96 41.15
N SER A 366 -24.06 4.65 41.01
CA SER A 366 -23.27 3.98 42.04
C SER A 366 -23.01 4.85 43.28
N LEU A 367 -23.08 6.18 43.13
CA LEU A 367 -22.70 7.15 44.16
C LEU A 367 -23.85 7.54 45.12
N GLY A 368 -25.03 6.93 45.02
CA GLY A 368 -26.14 7.15 45.96
C GLY A 368 -26.57 8.63 46.11
N ASN A 369 -26.92 9.05 47.33
CA ASN A 369 -27.43 10.39 47.70
C ASN A 369 -26.35 11.51 47.75
N THR A 370 -25.32 11.45 46.90
CA THR A 370 -24.28 12.48 46.87
C THR A 370 -24.63 13.64 45.92
N SER A 371 -24.18 14.85 46.26
CA SER A 371 -24.35 16.05 45.43
C SER A 371 -23.46 15.96 44.18
N THR A 372 -23.98 15.35 43.12
CA THR A 372 -23.23 15.17 41.87
C THR A 372 -22.97 16.50 41.15
N VAL A 373 -21.84 16.57 40.47
CA VAL A 373 -21.48 17.72 39.63
C VAL A 373 -22.34 17.72 38.35
N SER A 374 -22.89 18.89 37.99
CA SER A 374 -23.71 19.06 36.78
C SER A 374 -23.00 18.59 35.51
N ARG A 375 -23.77 18.09 34.53
CA ARG A 375 -23.27 17.72 33.19
C ARG A 375 -22.68 18.91 32.42
N SER A 376 -23.15 20.12 32.67
CA SER A 376 -22.65 21.35 32.04
C SER A 376 -21.32 21.85 32.60
N ASN A 377 -20.72 21.14 33.57
CA ASN A 377 -19.39 21.53 34.07
C ASN A 377 -18.35 21.25 32.97
N PRO A 378 -17.50 22.24 32.61
CA PRO A 378 -16.45 22.07 31.61
C PRO A 378 -15.56 20.85 31.86
N MET A 379 -15.31 20.49 33.13
CA MET A 379 -14.49 19.32 33.47
C MET A 379 -15.13 17.98 33.06
N VAL A 380 -16.46 17.88 33.16
CA VAL A 380 -17.21 16.69 32.77
C VAL A 380 -17.28 16.59 31.25
N MET A 381 -17.49 17.71 30.56
CA MET A 381 -17.47 17.78 29.10
C MET A 381 -16.09 17.43 28.53
N ALA A 382 -15.03 17.99 29.12
CA ALA A 382 -13.66 17.67 28.73
C ALA A 382 -13.36 16.18 28.90
N ARG A 383 -13.72 15.59 30.05
CA ARG A 383 -13.60 14.14 30.27
C ARG A 383 -14.34 13.34 29.21
N ASP A 384 -15.59 13.68 28.92
CA ASP A 384 -16.42 12.90 27.98
C ASP A 384 -15.88 12.98 26.54
N ILE A 385 -15.38 14.15 26.12
CA ILE A 385 -14.70 14.34 24.83
C ILE A 385 -13.40 13.52 24.78
N LEU A 386 -12.58 13.56 25.83
CA LEU A 386 -11.31 12.82 25.87
C LEU A 386 -11.52 11.31 25.89
N ILE A 387 -12.50 10.80 26.64
CA ILE A 387 -12.90 9.39 26.59
C ILE A 387 -13.28 9.01 25.16
N SER A 388 -14.02 9.88 24.46
CA SER A 388 -14.38 9.63 23.07
C SER A 388 -13.14 9.49 22.16
N PHE A 389 -12.16 10.39 22.30
CA PHE A 389 -10.90 10.26 21.57
C PHE A 389 -10.15 8.96 21.89
N VAL A 390 -10.12 8.54 23.16
CA VAL A 390 -9.51 7.25 23.55
C VAL A 390 -10.23 6.08 22.88
N VAL A 391 -11.57 6.10 22.82
CA VAL A 391 -12.36 5.07 22.14
C VAL A 391 -12.05 5.03 20.65
N VAL A 392 -12.03 6.18 19.98
CA VAL A 392 -11.68 6.29 18.54
C VAL A 392 -10.30 5.69 18.29
N LEU A 393 -9.28 6.14 19.02
CA LEU A 393 -7.90 5.67 18.85
C LEU A 393 -7.81 4.17 19.11
N THR A 394 -8.43 3.69 20.18
CA THR A 394 -8.38 2.28 20.58
C THR A 394 -9.03 1.38 19.53
N ILE A 395 -10.25 1.71 19.09
CA ILE A 395 -10.95 0.91 18.07
C ILE A 395 -10.17 0.96 16.75
N TRP A 396 -9.71 2.14 16.31
CA TRP A 396 -8.97 2.24 15.05
C TRP A 396 -7.68 1.42 15.08
N THR A 397 -6.88 1.54 16.14
CA THR A 397 -5.63 0.77 16.29
C THR A 397 -5.87 -0.74 16.36
N ILE A 398 -6.97 -1.21 16.96
CA ILE A 398 -7.32 -2.63 16.99
C ILE A 398 -7.67 -3.15 15.59
N PHE A 399 -8.42 -2.37 14.81
CA PHE A 399 -8.87 -2.78 13.48
C PHE A 399 -7.86 -2.49 12.37
N GLU A 400 -6.86 -1.65 12.62
CA GLU A 400 -5.79 -1.31 11.67
C GLU A 400 -4.42 -1.30 12.38
N PRO A 401 -3.86 -2.48 12.70
CA PRO A 401 -2.61 -2.58 13.44
C PRO A 401 -1.41 -2.01 12.67
N ASN A 402 -1.49 -1.91 11.34
CA ASN A 402 -0.44 -1.34 10.49
C ASN A 402 -0.19 0.16 10.75
N ILE A 403 -1.08 0.85 11.46
CA ILE A 403 -0.83 2.21 11.96
C ILE A 403 0.37 2.24 12.93
N LEU A 404 0.66 1.12 13.59
CA LEU A 404 1.73 0.99 14.59
C LEU A 404 3.08 0.53 14.00
N LYS A 405 3.12 0.19 12.72
CA LYS A 405 4.37 -0.15 12.01
C LYS A 405 4.98 1.11 11.40
N SER A 406 6.30 1.21 11.34
CA SER A 406 6.94 2.31 10.61
C SER A 406 6.98 2.01 9.12
N LYS A 407 6.93 3.05 8.28
CA LYS A 407 7.41 2.88 6.90
C LYS A 407 8.93 2.80 7.03
N GLU A 408 9.52 1.62 6.91
CA GLU A 408 10.97 1.52 6.77
C GLU A 408 11.38 2.41 5.59
N SER A 409 12.35 3.29 5.81
CA SER A 409 12.92 4.09 4.74
C SER A 409 13.53 3.14 3.73
N VAL A 410 12.99 3.16 2.51
CA VAL A 410 13.45 2.43 1.32
C VAL A 410 14.97 2.25 1.37
N SER A 411 15.41 1.01 1.61
CA SER A 411 16.75 0.60 1.22
C SER A 411 16.81 0.79 -0.28
N ASP A 412 17.74 1.64 -0.72
CA ASP A 412 18.02 2.07 -2.09
C ASP A 412 18.00 0.89 -3.08
N SER A 413 16.81 0.55 -3.57
CA SER A 413 16.52 -0.61 -4.42
C SER A 413 16.64 -0.21 -5.89
N GLY A 414 17.79 0.34 -6.27
CA GLY A 414 18.36 0.00 -7.57
C GLY A 414 18.87 -1.45 -7.49
N PRO A 415 18.87 -2.23 -8.58
CA PRO A 415 19.39 -3.60 -8.56
C PRO A 415 20.91 -3.54 -8.26
N ARG A 416 21.27 -3.61 -6.99
CA ARG A 416 22.64 -3.74 -6.54
C ARG A 416 23.02 -5.21 -6.62
N ILE A 417 24.09 -5.49 -7.36
CA ILE A 417 24.81 -6.74 -7.25
C ILE A 417 25.42 -6.75 -5.85
N GLU A 418 24.79 -7.45 -4.91
CA GLU A 418 25.30 -7.62 -3.55
C GLU A 418 26.59 -8.45 -3.59
N PHE A 419 27.73 -7.79 -3.42
CA PHE A 419 28.95 -8.46 -2.98
C PHE A 419 28.90 -8.52 -1.45
N ALA A 420 28.81 -9.75 -0.92
CA ALA A 420 28.56 -10.13 0.48
C ALA A 420 29.65 -9.72 1.51
N VAL A 421 30.28 -8.56 1.36
CA VAL A 421 31.39 -8.11 2.24
C VAL A 421 31.08 -6.76 2.92
N ALA A 422 30.02 -6.05 2.53
CA ALA A 422 29.69 -4.72 3.07
C ALA A 422 28.79 -4.71 4.34
N ASP A 423 28.17 -5.84 4.69
CA ASP A 423 27.20 -5.92 5.82
C ASP A 423 27.83 -5.81 7.21
N SER A 424 29.15 -5.98 7.32
CA SER A 424 29.83 -6.02 8.63
C SER A 424 30.06 -4.63 9.26
N LEU A 425 29.92 -3.53 8.51
CA LEU A 425 30.22 -2.17 9.01
C LEU A 425 28.98 -1.29 9.23
N GLN A 426 27.80 -1.64 8.71
CA GLN A 426 26.56 -0.92 8.97
C GLN A 426 25.86 -1.36 10.26
N SER A 427 26.08 -2.59 10.71
CA SER A 427 25.46 -3.16 11.93
C SER A 427 25.94 -2.50 13.24
N ILE A 428 27.03 -1.73 13.21
CA ILE A 428 27.62 -1.09 14.42
C ILE A 428 27.09 0.35 14.62
N LYS A 429 26.36 0.94 13.66
CA LYS A 429 25.90 2.34 13.72
C LYS A 429 24.41 2.54 14.05
N SER A 430 23.65 1.46 14.21
CA SER A 430 22.17 1.47 14.26
C SER A 430 21.47 1.73 15.63
N PRO A 431 22.11 1.75 16.82
CA PRO A 431 21.37 2.07 18.05
C PRO A 431 21.14 3.57 18.28
N VAL A 432 21.95 4.44 17.67
CA VAL A 432 21.94 5.89 17.96
C VAL A 432 21.07 6.68 16.99
N LYS A 433 20.91 6.22 15.73
CA LYS A 433 20.03 6.87 14.74
C LYS A 433 18.54 6.62 15.02
N SER A 434 18.19 5.47 15.61
CA SER A 434 16.83 5.13 16.05
C SER A 434 16.37 5.92 17.28
N MET A 435 17.26 6.65 17.97
CA MET A 435 16.90 7.60 19.03
C MET A 435 16.44 8.97 18.50
N GLN A 436 16.69 9.30 17.23
CA GLN A 436 16.62 10.70 16.76
C GLN A 436 15.49 10.99 15.77
N GLU A 437 14.84 9.96 15.22
CA GLU A 437 13.66 10.14 14.37
C GLU A 437 12.40 9.98 15.21
N ILE A 438 11.73 11.10 15.52
CA ILE A 438 10.36 11.08 16.04
C ILE A 438 9.48 10.52 14.92
N ASN A 439 9.33 9.21 14.92
CA ASN A 439 8.45 8.51 14.00
C ASN A 439 6.99 8.89 14.31
N GLN A 440 6.15 9.00 13.28
CA GLN A 440 4.71 9.24 13.41
C GLN A 440 4.05 8.26 14.39
N VAL A 441 4.51 7.01 14.40
CA VAL A 441 4.05 5.97 15.35
C VAL A 441 4.34 6.36 16.80
N THR A 442 5.56 6.82 17.09
CA THR A 442 5.96 7.29 18.43
C THR A 442 5.07 8.45 18.88
N LEU A 443 4.76 9.40 17.99
CA LEU A 443 3.87 10.53 18.29
C LEU A 443 2.43 10.07 18.60
N LEU A 444 1.90 9.10 17.86
CA LEU A 444 0.57 8.55 18.08
C LEU A 444 0.45 7.87 19.45
N VAL A 445 1.43 7.03 19.81
CA VAL A 445 1.46 6.34 21.10
C VAL A 445 1.62 7.35 22.25
N LEU A 446 2.47 8.37 22.07
CA LEU A 446 2.62 9.47 23.02
C LEU A 446 1.30 10.21 23.25
N ALA A 447 0.60 10.56 22.16
CA ALA A 447 -0.68 11.24 22.22
C ALA A 447 -1.74 10.40 22.94
N LEU A 448 -1.79 9.09 22.68
CA LEU A 448 -2.69 8.17 23.37
C LEU A 448 -2.45 8.19 24.89
N PHE A 449 -1.21 8.00 25.34
CA PHE A 449 -0.89 8.04 26.77
C PHE A 449 -1.18 9.39 27.41
N PHE A 450 -0.88 10.48 26.71
CA PHE A 450 -1.18 11.83 27.18
C PHE A 450 -2.69 12.03 27.40
N ILE A 451 -3.53 11.63 26.43
CA ILE A 451 -4.99 11.76 26.53
C ILE A 451 -5.53 10.91 27.69
N ILE A 452 -5.06 9.67 27.84
CA ILE A 452 -5.46 8.79 28.96
C ILE A 452 -5.13 9.45 30.31
N GLN A 453 -3.94 10.02 30.46
CA GLN A 453 -3.56 10.72 31.69
C GLN A 453 -4.43 11.98 31.93
N LEU A 454 -4.82 12.69 30.88
CA LEU A 454 -5.74 13.83 30.97
C LEU A 454 -7.15 13.39 31.42
N VAL A 455 -7.64 12.24 30.96
CA VAL A 455 -8.91 11.65 31.44
C VAL A 455 -8.84 11.36 32.94
N ILE A 456 -7.76 10.73 33.41
CA ILE A 456 -7.55 10.40 34.83
C ILE A 456 -7.46 11.68 35.67
N TYR A 457 -6.66 12.65 35.23
CA TYR A 457 -6.57 13.96 35.86
C TYR A 457 -7.94 14.64 35.95
N SER A 458 -8.73 14.55 34.88
CA SER A 458 -10.09 15.09 34.84
C SER A 458 -11.02 14.46 35.86
N PHE A 459 -10.93 13.14 35.99
CA PHE A 459 -11.67 12.38 36.97
C PHE A 459 -11.33 12.80 38.41
N CYS A 460 -10.04 12.96 38.71
CA CYS A 460 -9.58 13.39 40.02
C CYS A 460 -10.07 14.80 40.40
N LEU A 461 -10.05 15.75 39.46
CA LEU A 461 -10.58 17.09 39.69
C LEU A 461 -12.10 17.11 39.88
N ILE A 462 -12.84 16.28 39.13
CA ILE A 462 -14.28 16.10 39.35
C ILE A 462 -14.53 15.59 40.77
N LYS A 463 -13.73 14.63 41.25
CA LYS A 463 -13.86 14.06 42.59
C LYS A 463 -13.57 15.04 43.71
N ILE A 464 -12.50 15.84 43.59
CA ILE A 464 -12.23 16.92 44.55
C ILE A 464 -13.42 17.89 44.60
N LYS A 465 -13.99 18.23 43.44
CA LYS A 465 -15.14 19.13 43.37
C LYS A 465 -16.42 18.50 43.93
N GLU A 466 -16.64 17.20 43.74
CA GLU A 466 -17.74 16.45 44.37
C GLU A 466 -17.65 16.51 45.90
N VAL A 467 -16.48 16.21 46.49
CA VAL A 467 -16.27 16.28 47.95
C VAL A 467 -16.43 17.71 48.46
N SER A 468 -15.98 18.72 47.71
CA SER A 468 -16.11 20.13 48.11
C SER A 468 -17.56 20.60 48.25
N LYS A 469 -18.46 20.10 47.39
CA LYS A 469 -19.87 20.51 47.34
C LYS A 469 -20.75 19.83 48.37
N GLN A 470 -20.28 18.74 48.99
CA GLN A 470 -21.05 18.05 50.01
C GLN A 470 -21.16 18.91 51.27
N ALA A 471 -22.36 18.98 51.85
CA ALA A 471 -22.62 19.68 53.11
C ALA A 471 -22.20 18.82 54.32
N LEU A 472 -20.90 18.58 54.44
CA LEU A 472 -20.28 17.78 55.52
C LEU A 472 -19.30 18.64 56.34
N SER A 473 -19.05 18.23 57.58
CA SER A 473 -18.03 18.85 58.44
C SER A 473 -16.63 18.72 57.83
N SER A 474 -15.75 19.66 58.15
CA SER A 474 -14.39 19.71 57.58
C SER A 474 -13.57 18.43 57.90
N ASP A 475 -13.74 17.85 59.09
CA ASP A 475 -13.12 16.56 59.47
C ASP A 475 -13.61 15.38 58.60
N MET A 476 -14.91 15.32 58.32
CA MET A 476 -15.47 14.26 57.48
C MET A 476 -15.03 14.39 56.02
N LYS A 477 -14.86 15.63 55.51
CA LYS A 477 -14.30 15.87 54.17
C LYS A 477 -12.85 15.42 54.06
N LEU A 478 -12.05 15.61 55.11
CA LEU A 478 -10.66 15.12 55.14
C LEU A 478 -10.61 13.58 55.07
N LYS A 479 -11.42 12.89 55.88
CA LYS A 479 -11.52 11.42 55.85
C LYS A 479 -11.95 10.88 54.48
N LEU A 480 -12.87 11.56 53.78
CA LEU A 480 -13.27 11.20 52.42
C LEU A 480 -12.14 11.39 51.40
N LEU A 481 -11.33 12.44 51.53
CA LEU A 481 -10.16 12.63 50.66
C LEU A 481 -9.09 11.58 50.91
N ASP A 482 -8.91 11.14 52.15
CA ASP A 482 -7.95 10.09 52.51
C ASP A 482 -8.40 8.73 51.97
N ASN A 483 -9.70 8.44 51.96
CA ASN A 483 -10.24 7.24 51.34
C ASN A 483 -10.00 7.19 49.81
N GLU A 484 -9.94 8.34 49.15
CA GLU A 484 -9.72 8.47 47.71
C GLU A 484 -8.23 8.62 47.34
N GLU A 485 -7.29 8.44 48.28
CA GLU A 485 -5.86 8.63 48.03
C GLU A 485 -5.32 7.72 46.92
N ASN A 486 -5.74 6.45 46.91
CA ASN A 486 -5.39 5.50 45.85
C ASN A 486 -5.91 5.93 44.47
N LEU A 487 -7.06 6.64 44.42
CA LEU A 487 -7.59 7.18 43.17
C LEU A 487 -6.74 8.37 42.69
N PHE A 488 -6.27 9.22 43.60
CA PHE A 488 -5.37 10.33 43.26
C PHE A 488 -3.98 9.86 42.80
N ASP A 489 -3.58 8.64 43.17
CA ASP A 489 -2.38 7.97 42.67
C ASP A 489 -2.61 7.12 41.41
N PHE A 490 -3.84 7.05 40.90
CA PHE A 490 -4.19 6.21 39.74
C PHE A 490 -3.39 6.56 38.47
N GLY A 491 -3.06 7.83 38.26
CA GLY A 491 -2.22 8.25 37.14
C GLY A 491 -0.82 7.63 37.15
N LEU A 492 -0.26 7.38 38.35
CA LEU A 492 1.05 6.73 38.51
C LEU A 492 0.96 5.24 38.14
N TYR A 493 -0.09 4.54 38.62
CA TYR A 493 -0.31 3.12 38.30
C TYR A 493 -0.53 2.89 36.81
N VAL A 494 -1.35 3.74 36.17
CA VAL A 494 -1.58 3.65 34.71
C VAL A 494 -0.32 4.01 33.92
N GLY A 495 0.47 4.99 34.40
CA GLY A 495 1.75 5.35 33.77
C GLY A 495 2.74 4.19 33.75
N LEU A 496 2.92 3.51 34.89
CA LEU A 496 3.77 2.33 35.03
C LEU A 496 3.24 1.15 34.19
N GLY A 497 1.94 0.87 34.27
CA GLY A 497 1.31 -0.19 33.48
C GLY A 497 1.45 0.04 31.97
N GLY A 498 1.27 1.28 31.50
CA GLY A 498 1.46 1.63 30.09
C GLY A 498 2.90 1.44 29.60
N THR A 499 3.89 1.64 30.48
CA THR A 499 5.31 1.40 30.16
C THR A 499 5.58 -0.10 30.01
N VAL A 500 5.12 -0.92 30.96
CA VAL A 500 5.25 -2.38 30.90
C VAL A 500 4.57 -2.93 29.65
N LEU A 501 3.34 -2.48 29.37
CA LEU A 501 2.60 -2.91 28.18
C LEU A 501 3.33 -2.51 26.88
N SER A 502 3.86 -1.28 26.80
CA SER A 502 4.62 -0.82 25.63
C SER A 502 5.87 -1.66 25.40
N LEU A 503 6.61 -2.00 26.46
CA LEU A 503 7.79 -2.86 26.35
C LEU A 503 7.43 -4.28 25.87
N ILE A 504 6.30 -4.83 26.32
CA ILE A 504 5.80 -6.12 25.83
C ILE A 504 5.44 -6.03 24.34
N LEU A 505 4.73 -4.97 23.91
CA LEU A 505 4.34 -4.79 22.51
C LEU A 505 5.53 -4.62 21.56
N VAL A 506 6.57 -3.92 22.01
CA VAL A 506 7.85 -3.80 21.28
C VAL A 506 8.56 -5.15 21.22
N ALA A 507 8.60 -5.90 22.34
CA ALA A 507 9.26 -7.20 22.39
C ALA A 507 8.59 -8.27 21.51
N VAL A 508 7.26 -8.20 21.33
CA VAL A 508 6.49 -9.11 20.45
C VAL A 508 6.50 -8.66 18.98
N GLY A 509 7.06 -7.48 18.68
CA GLY A 509 7.14 -6.96 17.31
C GLY A 509 5.82 -6.42 16.76
N ILE A 510 4.86 -6.09 17.63
CA ILE A 510 3.57 -5.50 17.23
C ILE A 510 3.71 -3.99 16.99
N VAL A 511 4.64 -3.35 17.71
CA VAL A 511 4.85 -1.90 17.71
C VAL A 511 6.32 -1.62 17.47
N GLU A 512 6.64 -0.84 16.44
CA GLU A 512 8.01 -0.35 16.16
C GLU A 512 8.30 1.01 16.82
N ALA A 513 7.46 1.42 17.77
CA ALA A 513 7.65 2.67 18.49
C ALA A 513 9.00 2.69 19.23
N SER A 514 9.63 3.86 19.23
CA SER A 514 10.85 4.07 19.99
C SER A 514 10.63 3.80 21.48
N LEU A 515 11.67 3.32 22.17
CA LEU A 515 11.67 3.17 23.64
C LEU A 515 11.25 4.46 24.37
N MET A 516 11.43 5.63 23.74
CA MET A 516 10.96 6.93 24.24
C MET A 516 9.45 6.94 24.53
N ALA A 517 8.62 6.32 23.68
CA ALA A 517 7.16 6.27 23.89
C ALA A 517 6.79 5.54 25.18
N ALA A 518 7.50 4.44 25.48
CA ALA A 518 7.29 3.68 26.71
C ALA A 518 7.62 4.52 27.96
N TYR A 519 8.79 5.18 27.98
CA TYR A 519 9.20 6.03 29.11
C TYR A 519 8.29 7.26 29.31
N ALA A 520 7.74 7.81 28.22
CA ALA A 520 6.85 8.96 28.30
C ALA A 520 5.54 8.66 29.04
N SER A 521 5.02 7.42 28.98
CA SER A 521 3.83 7.01 29.74
C SER A 521 4.00 7.21 31.25
N THR A 522 5.13 6.75 31.81
CA THR A 522 5.44 6.94 33.24
C THR A 522 5.67 8.42 33.57
N LEU A 523 6.39 9.15 32.71
CA LEU A 523 6.66 10.57 32.91
C LEU A 523 5.35 11.38 33.00
N PHE A 524 4.40 11.15 32.08
CA PHE A 524 3.09 11.80 32.15
C PHE A 524 2.32 11.42 33.42
N GLY A 525 2.35 10.14 33.82
CA GLY A 525 1.73 9.70 35.07
C GLY A 525 2.27 10.44 36.30
N ILE A 526 3.60 10.57 36.42
CA ILE A 526 4.24 11.33 37.49
C ILE A 526 3.86 12.81 37.41
N LEU A 527 3.91 13.41 36.23
CA LEU A 527 3.65 14.83 36.04
C LEU A 527 2.21 15.20 36.43
N PHE A 528 1.21 14.49 35.91
CA PHE A 528 -0.20 14.81 36.17
C PHE A 528 -0.59 14.54 37.63
N THR A 529 -0.07 13.48 38.26
CA THR A 529 -0.31 13.20 39.68
C THR A 529 0.37 14.24 40.58
N ALA A 530 1.59 14.66 40.27
CA ALA A 530 2.28 15.73 40.99
C ALA A 530 1.52 17.06 40.87
N ILE A 531 1.08 17.44 39.67
CA ILE A 531 0.27 18.65 39.44
C ILE A 531 -1.03 18.57 40.23
N LEU A 532 -1.73 17.43 40.20
CA LEU A 532 -2.95 17.23 40.97
C LEU A 532 -2.72 17.40 42.47
N LYS A 533 -1.73 16.68 43.04
CA LYS A 533 -1.47 16.68 44.48
C LYS A 533 -0.96 18.03 44.98
N VAL A 534 -0.03 18.66 44.26
CA VAL A 534 0.59 19.93 44.68
C VAL A 534 -0.33 21.13 44.45
N MET A 535 -0.96 21.23 43.27
CA MET A 535 -1.71 22.43 42.91
C MET A 535 -3.17 22.40 43.37
N HIS A 536 -3.79 21.22 43.49
CA HIS A 536 -5.23 21.13 43.76
C HIS A 536 -5.52 20.48 45.11
N LEU A 537 -4.94 19.32 45.41
CA LEU A 537 -5.24 18.58 46.65
C LEU A 537 -4.65 19.26 47.88
N ARG A 538 -3.38 19.68 47.84
CA ARG A 538 -2.69 20.28 49.00
C ARG A 538 -3.31 21.61 49.47
N PRO A 539 -3.63 22.59 48.59
CA PRO A 539 -4.30 23.81 49.01
C PRO A 539 -5.68 23.54 49.61
N TYR A 540 -6.42 22.60 49.02
CA TYR A 540 -7.75 22.23 49.50
C TYR A 540 -7.71 21.52 50.88
N ARG A 541 -6.81 20.56 51.08
CA ARG A 541 -6.55 19.95 52.40
C ARG A 541 -6.16 21.01 53.44
N ARG A 542 -5.28 21.96 53.09
CA ARG A 542 -4.88 23.05 53.99
C ARG A 542 -6.06 23.92 54.40
N GLN A 543 -6.94 24.29 53.48
CA GLN A 543 -8.15 25.05 53.79
C GLN A 543 -9.07 24.29 54.75
N LEU A 544 -9.27 23.00 54.50
CA LEU A 544 -10.11 22.16 55.37
C LEU A 544 -9.54 22.01 56.78
N ILE A 545 -8.22 21.79 56.93
CA ILE A 545 -7.56 21.70 58.24
C ILE A 545 -7.72 23.01 59.01
N LEU A 546 -7.43 24.16 58.39
CA LEU A 546 -7.58 25.46 59.04
C LEU A 546 -9.04 25.76 59.44
N SER A 547 -10.01 25.27 58.67
CA SER A 547 -11.44 25.40 59.01
C SER A 547 -11.91 24.41 60.07
N ALA A 548 -11.21 23.27 60.23
CA ALA A 548 -11.50 22.27 61.24
C ALA A 548 -10.93 22.67 62.61
N ASP A 549 -9.78 23.33 62.63
CA ASP A 549 -9.17 23.89 63.86
C ASP A 549 -9.90 25.15 64.37
N ALA A 550 -10.70 25.81 63.52
CA ALA A 550 -11.46 27.01 63.84
C ALA A 550 -12.92 26.76 64.26
N ALA A 551 -13.38 25.50 64.20
CA ALA A 551 -14.70 25.04 64.60
C ALA A 551 -14.60 24.19 65.87
#